data_AF-A0A291GBW5-F1
#
_entry.id   AF-A0A291GBW5-F1
#
_cell.length_a   1.000
_cell.length_b   1.000
_cell.length_c   1.000
_cell.angle_alpha   90.00
_cell.angle_beta   90.00
_cell.angle_gamma   90.00
#
_symmetry.space_group_name_H-M   'P 1'
#
loop_
_entity.id
_entity.type
_entity.pdbx_description
1 polymer ?
#
loop_
_entity_poly.entity_id
_entity_poly.type
_entity_poly.pdbx_seq_one_letter_code
_entity_poly.pdbx_strand_id
1 'polypeptide(L)'
;MMGTYFGTPTPNWGSGTEEEFRIAFESHKANGFPDIMFYFSNAVTSLRDVDAEQLAKVSAFRKELGELGVYYWQYDDQTGLMLDLHRQLTQSIIEITRDKETGAEIGAAPDQSALLLPNYETLIAENARVAVELLVERAVQHLESHTSCLKDITKSAELLTRKIGSATRKLNNAAKQGKVKLAENAHLEFFDALKSYRKDLFRLIPKMRSEFEASMLSLQRALLIRRENGLEQEVPDEGVFDGARGMLDSLLSLREIVISTNAVFESQFTSLPVFSTQSEIIAALHKDITVYVDSVERLVKKFCEDFE
;
A
#
# COMPACT_ATOMS: atom_id res chain seq x y z
N MET A 1 4.17 -1.06 20.80
CA MET A 1 5.39 -1.54 20.11
C MET A 1 6.60 -0.92 20.77
N MET A 2 7.71 -1.65 20.88
CA MET A 2 8.91 -1.19 21.59
C MET A 2 10.18 -1.58 20.83
N GLY A 3 11.14 -0.66 20.75
CA GLY A 3 12.45 -0.88 20.13
C GLY A 3 13.54 -1.18 21.15
N THR A 4 14.79 -0.80 20.84
CA THR A 4 15.94 -0.91 21.76
C THR A 4 15.93 0.12 22.90
N TYR A 5 15.08 1.15 22.78
CA TYR A 5 14.87 2.18 23.78
C TYR A 5 13.58 1.89 24.57
N PHE A 6 13.68 1.78 25.90
CA PHE A 6 12.53 1.49 26.77
C PHE A 6 11.60 2.70 26.90
N GLY A 7 12.17 3.89 26.99
CA GLY A 7 11.42 5.13 27.09
C GLY A 7 11.88 6.04 28.23
N THR A 8 11.16 7.15 28.38
CA THR A 8 11.32 8.08 29.49
C THR A 8 10.31 7.76 30.58
N PRO A 9 10.70 7.76 31.88
CA PRO A 9 9.79 7.51 32.98
C PRO A 9 8.60 8.46 32.97
N THR A 10 7.44 7.93 33.34
CA THR A 10 6.23 8.68 33.64
C THR A 10 6.08 8.81 35.16
N PRO A 11 5.05 9.49 35.68
CA PRO A 11 4.88 9.63 37.14
C PRO A 11 4.83 8.30 37.89
N ASN A 12 4.36 7.23 37.23
CA ASN A 12 4.08 5.94 37.86
C ASN A 12 4.89 4.78 37.27
N TRP A 13 5.44 4.90 36.05
CA TRP A 13 6.06 3.80 35.32
C TRP A 13 7.38 4.17 34.65
N GLY A 14 8.17 3.18 34.25
CA GLY A 14 9.49 3.39 33.66
C GLY A 14 9.45 3.86 32.20
N SER A 15 8.30 3.73 31.52
CA SER A 15 8.05 4.33 30.21
C SER A 15 6.55 4.57 29.95
N GLY A 16 6.24 5.46 29.00
CA GLY A 16 4.87 5.67 28.54
C GLY A 16 4.26 4.41 27.89
N THR A 17 5.06 3.63 27.15
CA THR A 17 4.60 2.38 26.55
C THR A 17 4.34 1.29 27.60
N GLU A 18 5.13 1.25 28.67
CA GLU A 18 4.83 0.40 29.83
C GLU A 18 3.50 0.83 30.47
N GLU A 19 3.30 2.12 30.72
CA GLU A 19 2.07 2.64 31.32
C GLU A 19 0.82 2.29 30.50
N GLU A 20 0.86 2.49 29.17
CA GLU A 20 -0.23 2.11 28.27
C GLU A 20 -0.54 0.61 28.33
N PHE A 21 0.50 -0.24 28.35
CA PHE A 21 0.33 -1.68 28.51
C PHE A 21 -0.35 -2.03 29.83
N ARG A 22 0.10 -1.44 30.96
CA ARG A 22 -0.47 -1.72 32.29
C ARG A 22 -1.95 -1.39 32.35
N ILE A 23 -2.32 -0.21 31.83
CA ILE A 23 -3.71 0.25 31.77
C ILE A 23 -4.56 -0.72 30.92
N ALA A 24 -4.07 -1.09 29.73
CA ALA A 24 -4.78 -2.02 28.87
C ALA A 24 -4.92 -3.41 29.51
N PHE A 25 -3.88 -3.91 30.18
CA PHE A 25 -3.84 -5.21 30.83
C PHE A 25 -4.77 -5.30 32.05
N GLU A 26 -4.84 -4.24 32.84
CA GLU A 26 -5.82 -4.15 33.93
C GLU A 26 -7.25 -4.15 33.40
N SER A 27 -7.53 -3.42 32.32
CA SER A 27 -8.84 -3.44 31.65
C SER A 27 -9.17 -4.83 31.08
N HIS A 28 -8.21 -5.49 30.44
CA HIS A 28 -8.38 -6.84 29.90
C HIS A 28 -8.67 -7.85 31.02
N LYS A 29 -7.96 -7.78 32.15
CA LYS A 29 -8.25 -8.62 33.31
C LYS A 29 -9.63 -8.38 33.91
N ALA A 30 -10.09 -7.14 33.92
CA ALA A 30 -11.39 -6.79 34.48
C ALA A 30 -12.56 -7.18 33.57
N ASN A 31 -12.42 -6.96 32.26
CA ASN A 31 -13.55 -6.96 31.31
C ASN A 31 -13.35 -7.88 30.10
N GLY A 32 -12.20 -8.55 29.97
CA GLY A 32 -11.82 -9.32 28.78
C GLY A 32 -11.50 -8.45 27.56
N PHE A 33 -11.41 -7.12 27.71
CA PHE A 33 -11.15 -6.18 26.63
C PHE A 33 -10.27 -5.00 27.11
N PRO A 34 -9.34 -4.48 26.29
CA PRO A 34 -9.02 -4.87 24.91
C PRO A 34 -8.15 -6.12 24.80
N ASP A 35 -8.17 -6.80 23.65
CA ASP A 35 -7.12 -7.77 23.32
C ASP A 35 -5.78 -7.04 23.13
N ILE A 36 -4.72 -7.61 23.70
CA ILE A 36 -3.42 -6.94 23.77
C ILE A 36 -2.43 -7.68 22.91
N MET A 37 -1.91 -6.98 21.90
CA MET A 37 -0.89 -7.47 21.00
C MET A 37 0.36 -6.61 21.16
N PHE A 38 1.48 -7.22 21.54
CA PHE A 38 2.72 -6.49 21.80
C PHE A 38 3.83 -6.90 20.83
N TYR A 39 4.58 -5.92 20.33
CA TYR A 39 5.63 -6.13 19.31
C TYR A 39 6.95 -5.51 19.75
N PHE A 40 8.03 -6.29 19.64
CA PHE A 40 9.40 -5.88 19.89
C PHE A 40 10.22 -5.84 18.60
N SER A 41 10.93 -4.73 18.37
CA SER A 41 11.89 -4.63 17.27
C SER A 41 13.21 -5.29 17.64
N ASN A 42 13.70 -6.16 16.76
CA ASN A 42 15.07 -6.67 16.75
C ASN A 42 15.97 -5.90 15.77
N ALA A 43 15.43 -4.90 15.06
CA ALA A 43 16.18 -4.12 14.08
C ALA A 43 17.42 -3.48 14.75
N VAL A 44 18.60 -3.92 14.33
CA VAL A 44 19.87 -3.56 14.97
C VAL A 44 20.12 -2.07 14.76
N THR A 45 19.99 -1.28 15.83
CA THR A 45 20.60 0.04 15.89
C THR A 45 22.11 -0.17 16.00
N SER A 46 22.92 0.58 15.27
CA SER A 46 24.39 0.57 15.37
C SER A 46 24.84 0.37 16.82
N LEU A 47 25.73 -0.59 17.09
CA LEU A 47 26.22 -0.93 18.45
C LEU A 47 26.81 0.28 19.21
N ARG A 48 27.15 1.37 18.50
CA ARG A 48 27.64 2.62 19.10
C ARG A 48 26.54 3.47 19.74
N ASP A 49 25.27 3.25 19.37
CA ASP A 49 24.12 4.08 19.77
C ASP A 49 23.16 3.34 20.73
N VAL A 50 23.52 2.12 21.15
CA VAL A 50 22.69 1.30 22.05
C VAL A 50 23.01 1.64 23.51
N ASP A 51 22.04 2.20 24.21
CA ASP A 51 22.07 2.37 25.66
C ASP A 51 21.80 1.01 26.35
N ALA A 52 22.82 0.49 27.03
CA ALA A 52 22.75 -0.79 27.71
C ALA A 52 21.71 -0.84 28.84
N GLU A 53 21.46 0.28 29.52
CA GLU A 53 20.47 0.34 30.61
C GLU A 53 19.05 0.29 30.04
N GLN A 54 18.80 1.01 28.95
CA GLN A 54 17.52 0.98 28.23
C GLN A 54 17.24 -0.41 27.65
N LEU A 55 18.24 -1.05 27.03
CA LEU A 55 18.09 -2.38 26.48
C LEU A 55 17.85 -3.44 27.57
N ALA A 56 18.47 -3.28 28.75
CA ALA A 56 18.21 -4.15 29.89
C ALA A 56 16.76 -4.02 30.38
N LYS A 57 16.21 -2.80 30.41
CA LYS A 57 14.80 -2.54 30.76
C LYS A 57 13.83 -3.16 29.75
N VAL A 58 14.09 -3.01 28.44
CA VAL A 58 13.31 -3.68 27.38
C VAL A 58 13.34 -5.21 27.56
N SER A 59 14.51 -5.78 27.83
CA SER A 59 14.67 -7.22 28.04
C SER A 59 13.92 -7.72 29.28
N ALA A 60 13.96 -6.96 30.38
CA ALA A 60 13.23 -7.27 31.60
C ALA A 60 11.71 -7.22 31.37
N PHE A 61 11.23 -6.16 30.70
CA PHE A 61 9.82 -6.00 30.38
C PHE A 61 9.30 -7.09 29.45
N ARG A 62 10.08 -7.48 28.43
CA ARG A 62 9.75 -8.61 27.56
C ARG A 62 9.59 -9.92 28.35
N LYS A 63 10.50 -10.19 29.29
CA LYS A 63 10.42 -11.38 30.14
C LYS A 63 9.15 -11.34 30.99
N GLU A 64 8.84 -10.19 31.58
CA GLU A 64 7.63 -9.98 32.37
C GLU A 64 6.34 -10.24 31.56
N LEU A 65 6.24 -9.75 30.32
CA LEU A 65 5.08 -10.03 29.46
C LEU A 65 4.84 -11.53 29.28
N GLY A 66 5.93 -12.31 29.12
CA GLY A 66 5.86 -13.76 29.05
C GLY A 66 5.36 -14.40 30.34
N GLU A 67 5.80 -13.91 31.50
CA GLU A 67 5.33 -14.39 32.82
C GLU A 67 3.85 -14.04 33.06
N LEU A 68 3.38 -12.91 32.51
CA LEU A 68 1.98 -12.49 32.57
C LEU A 68 1.06 -13.24 31.59
N GLY A 69 1.61 -14.12 30.74
CA GLY A 69 0.86 -14.86 29.73
C GLY A 69 0.40 -14.00 28.55
N VAL A 70 1.00 -12.82 28.35
CA VAL A 70 0.67 -11.93 27.23
C VAL A 70 1.45 -12.38 25.99
N TYR A 71 0.72 -12.59 24.90
CA TYR A 71 1.34 -12.86 23.61
C TYR A 71 2.10 -11.63 23.11
N TYR A 72 3.38 -11.84 22.81
CA TYR A 72 4.22 -10.83 22.18
C TYR A 72 5.03 -11.45 21.04
N TRP A 73 5.39 -10.62 20.08
CA TRP A 73 6.14 -11.02 18.90
C TRP A 73 7.37 -10.16 18.68
N GLN A 74 8.26 -10.66 17.84
CA GLN A 74 9.47 -9.97 17.44
C GLN A 74 9.53 -9.82 15.94
N TYR A 75 10.07 -8.72 15.47
CA TYR A 75 10.30 -8.49 14.05
C TYR A 75 11.69 -7.89 13.81
N ASP A 76 12.32 -8.28 12.71
CA ASP A 76 13.68 -7.83 12.37
C ASP A 76 13.67 -6.61 11.44
N ASP A 77 12.59 -6.44 10.66
CA ASP A 77 12.41 -5.33 9.74
C ASP A 77 10.92 -4.95 9.58
N GLN A 78 10.68 -3.85 8.87
CA GLN A 78 9.33 -3.33 8.62
C GLN A 78 8.44 -4.32 7.85
N THR A 79 9.02 -5.13 6.97
CA THR A 79 8.29 -6.12 6.17
C THR A 79 7.81 -7.26 7.07
N GLY A 80 8.68 -7.78 7.94
CA GLY A 80 8.34 -8.80 8.93
C GLY A 80 7.26 -8.34 9.89
N LEU A 81 7.35 -7.10 10.37
CA LEU A 81 6.31 -6.48 11.20
C LEU A 81 4.96 -6.44 10.49
N MET A 82 4.91 -5.96 9.24
CA MET A 82 3.67 -5.86 8.47
C MET A 82 3.01 -7.23 8.28
N LEU A 83 3.82 -8.26 8.01
CA LEU A 83 3.33 -9.63 7.81
C LEU A 83 2.73 -10.20 9.10
N ASP A 84 3.44 -10.08 10.23
CA ASP A 84 3.01 -10.60 11.52
C ASP A 84 1.77 -9.86 12.04
N LEU A 85 1.77 -8.52 11.94
CA LEU A 85 0.64 -7.68 12.35
C LEU A 85 -0.62 -8.03 11.56
N HIS A 86 -0.53 -8.13 10.23
CA HIS A 86 -1.68 -8.48 9.41
C HIS A 86 -2.20 -9.89 9.70
N ARG A 87 -1.33 -10.88 9.85
CA ARG A 87 -1.75 -12.26 10.19
C ARG A 87 -2.53 -12.27 11.49
N GLN A 88 -1.99 -11.63 12.53
CA GLN A 88 -2.55 -11.72 13.87
C GLN A 88 -3.81 -10.85 14.04
N LEU A 89 -3.88 -9.68 13.40
CA LEU A 89 -5.12 -8.89 13.36
C LEU A 89 -6.23 -9.61 12.61
N THR A 90 -5.89 -10.26 11.48
CA THR A 90 -6.86 -11.07 10.72
C THR A 90 -7.42 -12.19 11.60
N GLN A 91 -6.56 -12.90 12.32
CA GLN A 91 -6.97 -13.94 13.26
C GLN A 91 -7.87 -13.41 14.38
N SER A 92 -7.48 -12.30 15.02
CA SER A 92 -8.25 -11.69 16.11
C SER A 92 -9.63 -11.22 15.64
N ILE A 93 -9.73 -10.67 14.43
CA ILE A 93 -11.01 -10.27 13.83
C ILE A 93 -11.90 -11.51 13.61
N ILE A 94 -11.35 -12.58 13.05
CA ILE A 94 -12.09 -13.84 12.80
C ILE A 94 -12.66 -14.41 14.10
N GLU A 95 -11.87 -14.41 15.17
CA GLU A 95 -12.28 -14.88 16.50
C GLU A 95 -13.42 -14.01 17.07
N ILE A 96 -13.28 -12.68 17.02
CA ILE A 96 -14.34 -11.74 17.46
C ILE A 96 -15.63 -11.88 16.62
N THR A 97 -15.52 -12.14 15.32
CA THR A 97 -16.69 -12.32 14.46
C THR A 97 -17.40 -13.65 14.70
N ARG A 98 -16.65 -14.73 14.99
CA ARG A 98 -17.23 -16.04 15.33
C ARG A 98 -18.04 -16.00 16.64
N ASP A 99 -17.56 -15.26 17.64
CA ASP A 99 -18.25 -15.16 18.93
C ASP A 99 -19.52 -14.29 18.87
N LYS A 100 -19.70 -13.47 17.83
CA LYS A 100 -20.90 -12.63 17.63
C LYS A 100 -22.02 -13.30 16.84
N GLU A 101 -21.76 -14.37 16.10
CA GLU A 101 -22.77 -15.04 15.26
C GLU A 101 -23.71 -16.00 16.02
N THR A 102 -23.47 -16.26 17.31
CA THR A 102 -24.39 -17.07 18.15
C THR A 102 -25.57 -16.30 18.73
N GLY A 103 -25.75 -15.01 18.44
CA GLY A 103 -26.89 -14.27 18.97
C GLY A 103 -27.19 -12.94 18.28
N ALA A 104 -27.91 -12.98 17.16
CA ALA A 104 -29.03 -12.06 16.86
C ALA A 104 -29.52 -12.26 15.42
N GLU A 105 -30.79 -12.66 15.28
CA GLU A 105 -31.56 -12.44 14.05
C GLU A 105 -31.83 -10.93 13.88
N ILE A 106 -31.79 -10.45 12.63
CA ILE A 106 -32.87 -9.71 11.93
C ILE A 106 -32.32 -9.29 10.56
N GLY A 107 -33.11 -9.56 9.51
CA GLY A 107 -32.71 -9.40 8.12
C GLY A 107 -32.82 -8.00 7.52
N ALA A 108 -32.22 -7.84 6.34
CA ALA A 108 -32.59 -6.85 5.32
C ALA A 108 -31.89 -7.17 3.98
N ALA A 109 -32.69 -7.17 2.91
CA ALA A 109 -32.32 -7.21 1.48
C ALA A 109 -31.61 -8.49 0.98
N PRO A 110 -31.74 -8.86 -0.33
CA PRO A 110 -31.00 -9.97 -0.89
C PRO A 110 -29.54 -9.55 -0.95
N ASP A 111 -28.86 -9.93 0.11
CA ASP A 111 -27.45 -9.79 0.33
C ASP A 111 -26.71 -10.42 -0.87
N GLN A 112 -25.88 -9.64 -1.56
CA GLN A 112 -24.94 -10.24 -2.51
C GLN A 112 -23.90 -11.10 -1.78
N SER A 113 -23.79 -11.00 -0.45
CA SER A 113 -23.10 -11.99 0.38
C SER A 113 -23.89 -13.29 0.59
N ALA A 114 -25.17 -13.39 0.19
CA ALA A 114 -25.87 -14.68 0.09
C ALA A 114 -25.35 -15.56 -1.07
N LEU A 115 -24.50 -15.01 -1.94
CA LEU A 115 -23.72 -15.78 -2.93
C LEU A 115 -22.31 -16.11 -2.43
N LEU A 116 -21.86 -15.51 -1.32
CA LEU A 116 -20.59 -15.84 -0.70
C LEU A 116 -20.85 -16.90 0.35
N LEU A 117 -20.47 -18.13 0.04
CA LEU A 117 -20.46 -19.23 0.98
C LEU A 117 -19.64 -18.79 2.22
N PRO A 118 -20.26 -18.57 3.39
CA PRO A 118 -19.63 -17.88 4.53
C PRO A 118 -18.43 -18.63 5.11
N ASN A 119 -18.34 -19.94 4.84
CA ASN A 119 -17.23 -20.79 5.25
C ASN A 119 -16.22 -21.05 4.11
N TYR A 120 -16.37 -20.45 2.93
CA TYR A 120 -15.55 -20.76 1.75
C TYR A 120 -14.07 -20.49 1.99
N GLU A 121 -13.71 -19.33 2.54
CA GLU A 121 -12.33 -19.01 2.85
C GLU A 121 -11.77 -19.91 3.96
N THR A 122 -12.60 -20.29 4.94
CA THR A 122 -12.21 -21.16 6.06
C THR A 122 -11.99 -22.60 5.60
N LEU A 123 -12.88 -23.13 4.74
CA LEU A 123 -12.80 -24.48 4.17
C LEU A 123 -11.67 -24.61 3.15
N ILE A 124 -11.38 -23.52 2.41
CA ILE A 124 -10.22 -23.48 1.53
C ILE A 124 -8.92 -23.44 2.35
N ALA A 125 -8.90 -22.75 3.49
CA ALA A 125 -7.75 -22.72 4.39
C ALA A 125 -7.46 -24.09 5.06
N GLU A 126 -8.43 -25.01 5.13
CA GLU A 126 -8.20 -26.39 5.60
C GLU A 126 -7.29 -27.19 4.65
N ASN A 127 -7.27 -26.82 3.36
CA ASN A 127 -6.38 -27.40 2.37
C ASN A 127 -5.33 -26.38 1.94
N ALA A 128 -4.12 -26.53 2.48
CA ALA A 128 -3.00 -25.63 2.21
C ALA A 128 -2.76 -25.39 0.71
N ARG A 129 -2.95 -26.40 -0.14
CA ARG A 129 -2.79 -26.25 -1.59
C ARG A 129 -3.85 -25.34 -2.20
N VAL A 130 -5.11 -25.55 -1.87
CA VAL A 130 -6.22 -24.73 -2.39
C VAL A 130 -6.11 -23.29 -1.87
N ALA A 131 -5.66 -23.11 -0.63
CA ALA A 131 -5.38 -21.78 -0.07
C ALA A 131 -4.29 -21.04 -0.84
N VAL A 132 -3.19 -21.72 -1.19
CA VAL A 132 -2.12 -21.15 -2.02
C VAL A 132 -2.64 -20.78 -3.40
N GLU A 133 -3.35 -21.69 -4.09
CA GLU A 133 -3.90 -21.45 -5.43
C GLU A 133 -4.85 -20.24 -5.45
N LEU A 134 -5.75 -20.11 -4.46
CA LEU A 134 -6.66 -18.97 -4.35
C LEU A 134 -5.94 -17.65 -4.07
N LEU A 135 -4.93 -17.66 -3.20
CA LEU A 135 -4.14 -16.46 -2.90
C LEU A 135 -3.32 -16.01 -4.11
N VAL A 136 -2.79 -16.94 -4.90
CA VAL A 136 -2.14 -16.66 -6.18
C VAL A 136 -3.13 -16.05 -7.17
N GLU A 137 -4.33 -16.61 -7.31
CA GLU A 137 -5.37 -16.05 -8.18
C GLU A 137 -5.74 -14.62 -7.78
N ARG A 138 -5.95 -14.37 -6.48
CA ARG A 138 -6.22 -13.03 -5.94
C ARG A 138 -5.08 -12.06 -6.23
N ALA A 139 -3.83 -12.51 -6.05
CA ALA A 139 -2.67 -11.70 -6.38
C ALA A 139 -2.66 -11.28 -7.85
N VAL A 140 -2.96 -12.20 -8.76
CA VAL A 140 -3.05 -11.93 -10.20
C VAL A 140 -4.17 -10.93 -10.50
N GLN A 141 -5.36 -11.10 -9.94
CA GLN A 141 -6.49 -10.16 -10.11
C GLN A 141 -6.15 -8.73 -9.65
N HIS A 142 -5.42 -8.61 -8.53
CA HIS A 142 -4.93 -7.32 -8.06
C HIS A 142 -3.84 -6.74 -8.97
N LEU A 143 -2.93 -7.54 -9.54
CA LEU A 143 -1.96 -7.08 -10.55
C LEU A 143 -2.64 -6.61 -11.83
N GLU A 144 -3.70 -7.30 -12.28
CA GLU A 144 -4.49 -6.87 -13.44
C GLU A 144 -5.19 -5.53 -13.17
N SER A 145 -5.78 -5.38 -11.98
CA SER A 145 -6.42 -4.14 -11.54
C SER A 145 -5.42 -2.98 -11.42
N HIS A 146 -4.23 -3.25 -10.89
CA HIS A 146 -3.09 -2.33 -10.86
C HIS A 146 -2.68 -1.89 -12.26
N THR A 147 -2.49 -2.87 -13.16
CA THR A 147 -2.14 -2.67 -14.56
C THR A 147 -3.18 -1.82 -15.28
N SER A 148 -4.47 -2.02 -15.00
CA SER A 148 -5.54 -1.18 -15.53
C SER A 148 -5.44 0.27 -15.02
N CYS A 149 -5.13 0.48 -13.74
CA CYS A 149 -4.94 1.83 -13.20
C CYS A 149 -3.77 2.55 -13.88
N LEU A 150 -2.65 1.86 -14.10
CA LEU A 150 -1.51 2.41 -14.86
C LEU A 150 -1.92 2.84 -16.27
N LYS A 151 -2.63 1.97 -17.00
CA LYS A 151 -3.13 2.28 -18.35
C LYS A 151 -4.04 3.50 -18.36
N ASP A 152 -4.88 3.67 -17.34
CA ASP A 152 -5.77 4.83 -17.24
C ASP A 152 -5.03 6.13 -16.90
N ILE A 153 -3.96 6.06 -16.08
CA ILE A 153 -3.06 7.20 -15.85
C ILE A 153 -2.37 7.58 -17.17
N THR A 154 -1.84 6.60 -17.91
CA THR A 154 -1.19 6.82 -19.22
C THR A 154 -2.13 7.50 -20.20
N LYS A 155 -3.37 7.00 -20.38
CA LYS A 155 -4.39 7.64 -21.22
C LYS A 155 -4.70 9.08 -20.79
N SER A 156 -4.75 9.33 -19.49
CA SER A 156 -5.03 10.66 -18.94
C SER A 156 -3.90 11.64 -19.25
N ALA A 157 -2.65 11.18 -19.17
CA ALA A 157 -1.46 11.97 -19.52
C ALA A 157 -1.38 12.23 -21.04
N GLU A 158 -1.69 11.25 -21.88
CA GLU A 158 -1.79 11.46 -23.34
C GLU A 158 -2.89 12.46 -23.70
N LEU A 159 -4.04 12.41 -23.01
CA LEU A 159 -5.11 13.37 -23.20
C LEU A 159 -4.67 14.78 -22.80
N LEU A 160 -3.95 14.91 -21.68
CA LEU A 160 -3.37 16.17 -21.25
C LEU A 160 -2.45 16.74 -22.33
N THR A 161 -1.46 15.96 -22.77
CA THR A 161 -0.49 16.38 -23.79
C THR A 161 -1.17 16.84 -25.09
N ARG A 162 -2.20 16.13 -25.55
CA ARG A 162 -3.01 16.54 -26.71
C ARG A 162 -3.74 17.86 -26.50
N LYS A 163 -4.39 18.04 -25.34
CA LYS A 163 -5.12 19.27 -25.01
C LYS A 163 -4.19 20.46 -24.86
N ILE A 164 -3.05 20.29 -24.21
CA ILE A 164 -2.00 21.31 -24.12
C ILE A 164 -1.55 21.71 -25.53
N GLY A 165 -1.20 20.75 -26.39
CA GLY A 165 -0.77 21.04 -27.75
C GLY A 165 -1.85 21.72 -28.63
N SER A 166 -3.13 21.45 -28.39
CA SER A 166 -4.26 22.17 -29.00
C SER A 166 -4.33 23.62 -28.51
N ALA A 167 -4.34 23.82 -27.20
CA ALA A 167 -4.42 25.14 -26.57
C ALA A 167 -3.24 26.04 -26.96
N THR A 168 -2.01 25.51 -26.95
CA THR A 168 -0.80 26.25 -27.37
C THR A 168 -0.89 26.74 -28.82
N ARG A 169 -1.41 25.91 -29.75
CA ARG A 169 -1.63 26.32 -31.14
C ARG A 169 -2.67 27.43 -31.26
N LYS A 170 -3.77 27.34 -30.49
CA LYS A 170 -4.81 28.39 -30.45
C LYS A 170 -4.26 29.70 -29.89
N LEU A 171 -3.47 29.65 -28.81
CA LEU A 171 -2.80 30.81 -28.22
C LEU A 171 -1.87 31.50 -29.23
N ASN A 172 -1.01 30.73 -29.90
CA ASN A 172 -0.10 31.28 -30.92
C ASN A 172 -0.84 31.94 -32.08
N ASN A 173 -1.95 31.35 -32.54
CA ASN A 173 -2.78 31.92 -33.59
C ASN A 173 -3.53 33.18 -33.13
N ALA A 174 -4.03 33.18 -31.89
CA ALA A 174 -4.70 34.33 -31.29
C ALA A 174 -3.74 35.52 -31.13
N ALA A 175 -2.50 35.27 -30.68
CA ALA A 175 -1.44 36.26 -30.56
C ALA A 175 -1.10 36.91 -31.91
N LYS A 176 -0.96 36.11 -32.97
CA LYS A 176 -0.72 36.61 -34.34
C LYS A 176 -1.87 37.46 -34.89
N GLN A 177 -3.10 37.16 -34.50
CA GLN A 177 -4.31 37.84 -35.00
C GLN A 177 -4.81 38.96 -34.08
N GLY A 178 -4.16 39.20 -32.92
CA GLY A 178 -4.62 40.15 -31.91
C GLY A 178 -5.99 39.83 -31.30
N LYS A 179 -6.44 38.57 -31.35
CA LYS A 179 -7.80 38.17 -30.92
C LYS A 179 -7.82 37.74 -29.46
N VAL A 180 -8.05 38.70 -28.56
CA VAL A 180 -8.06 38.50 -27.10
C VAL A 180 -9.00 37.37 -26.65
N LYS A 181 -10.26 37.35 -27.09
CA LYS A 181 -11.23 36.29 -26.72
C LYS A 181 -10.78 34.88 -27.10
N LEU A 182 -10.05 34.75 -28.21
CA LEU A 182 -9.54 33.47 -28.70
C LEU A 182 -8.37 32.98 -27.83
N ALA A 183 -7.55 33.90 -27.33
CA ALA A 183 -6.51 33.60 -26.35
C ALA A 183 -7.11 33.22 -24.99
N GLU A 184 -8.13 33.95 -24.51
CA GLU A 184 -8.84 33.63 -23.25
C GLU A 184 -9.44 32.22 -23.28
N ASN A 185 -10.15 31.86 -24.36
CA ASN A 185 -10.72 30.52 -24.50
C ASN A 185 -9.65 29.41 -24.50
N ALA A 186 -8.51 29.66 -25.15
CA ALA A 186 -7.40 28.71 -25.17
C ALA A 186 -6.74 28.57 -23.78
N HIS A 187 -6.65 29.66 -23.01
CA HIS A 187 -6.21 29.61 -21.61
C HIS A 187 -7.16 28.81 -20.72
N LEU A 188 -8.47 28.94 -20.88
CA LEU A 188 -9.46 28.15 -20.14
C LEU A 188 -9.37 26.65 -20.47
N GLU A 189 -9.30 26.32 -21.76
CA GLU A 189 -9.13 24.92 -22.22
C GLU A 189 -7.87 24.28 -21.64
N PHE A 190 -6.79 25.06 -21.57
CA PHE A 190 -5.54 24.66 -20.95
C PHE A 190 -5.71 24.37 -19.45
N PHE A 191 -6.29 25.31 -18.71
CA PHE A 191 -6.51 25.17 -17.27
C PHE A 191 -7.40 23.98 -16.94
N ASP A 192 -8.47 23.78 -17.70
CA ASP A 192 -9.39 22.65 -17.52
C ASP A 192 -8.71 21.31 -17.79
N ALA A 193 -7.77 21.27 -18.74
CA ALA A 193 -6.98 20.08 -19.01
C ALA A 193 -6.11 19.69 -17.80
N LEU A 194 -5.38 20.65 -17.21
CA LEU A 194 -4.58 20.41 -16.00
C LEU A 194 -5.46 19.97 -14.83
N LYS A 195 -6.59 20.66 -14.62
CA LYS A 195 -7.51 20.37 -13.51
C LYS A 195 -8.10 18.96 -13.64
N SER A 196 -8.51 18.55 -14.84
CA SER A 196 -9.01 17.20 -15.11
C SER A 196 -7.94 16.16 -14.85
N TYR A 197 -6.75 16.33 -15.42
CA TYR A 197 -5.66 15.38 -15.27
C TYR A 197 -5.26 15.19 -13.79
N ARG A 198 -5.12 16.29 -13.06
CA ARG A 198 -4.86 16.27 -11.62
C ARG A 198 -5.94 15.50 -10.85
N LYS A 199 -7.21 15.71 -11.16
CA LYS A 199 -8.32 14.98 -10.53
C LYS A 199 -8.20 13.48 -10.77
N ASP A 200 -7.83 13.08 -11.99
CA ASP A 200 -7.61 11.66 -12.32
C ASP A 200 -6.43 11.08 -11.54
N LEU A 201 -5.32 11.81 -11.42
CA LEU A 201 -4.16 11.39 -10.61
C LEU A 201 -4.53 11.19 -9.14
N PHE A 202 -5.23 12.13 -8.51
CA PHE A 202 -5.66 12.00 -7.11
C PHE A 202 -6.57 10.80 -6.86
N ARG A 203 -7.33 10.36 -7.87
CA ARG A 203 -8.19 9.18 -7.78
C ARG A 203 -7.42 7.88 -8.04
N LEU A 204 -6.55 7.88 -9.05
CA LEU A 204 -5.91 6.66 -9.56
C LEU A 204 -4.66 6.26 -8.77
N ILE A 205 -3.86 7.21 -8.28
CA ILE A 205 -2.63 6.91 -7.53
C ILE A 205 -2.93 6.10 -6.25
N PRO A 206 -3.88 6.50 -5.37
CA PRO A 206 -4.16 5.72 -4.16
C PRO A 206 -4.70 4.33 -4.48
N LYS A 207 -5.57 4.22 -5.48
CA LYS A 207 -6.11 2.94 -5.93
C LYS A 207 -5.00 2.02 -6.42
N MET A 208 -4.16 2.51 -7.33
CA MET A 208 -3.00 1.78 -7.83
C MET A 208 -2.15 1.25 -6.67
N ARG A 209 -1.78 2.11 -5.71
CA ARG A 209 -0.99 1.70 -4.55
C ARG A 209 -1.65 0.57 -3.75
N SER A 210 -2.95 0.72 -3.47
CA SER A 210 -3.73 -0.28 -2.74
C SER A 210 -3.81 -1.63 -3.46
N GLU A 211 -4.00 -1.64 -4.78
CA GLU A 211 -4.05 -2.90 -5.56
C GLU A 211 -2.68 -3.59 -5.55
N PHE A 212 -1.58 -2.85 -5.68
CA PHE A 212 -0.24 -3.42 -5.60
C PHE A 212 0.06 -4.02 -4.22
N GLU A 213 -0.27 -3.29 -3.15
CA GLU A 213 -0.09 -3.76 -1.77
C GLU A 213 -0.92 -5.03 -1.50
N ALA A 214 -2.17 -5.09 -1.98
CA ALA A 214 -3.05 -6.26 -1.84
C ALA A 214 -2.52 -7.48 -2.60
N SER A 215 -1.97 -7.27 -3.81
CA SER A 215 -1.31 -8.34 -4.56
C SER A 215 -0.10 -8.90 -3.80
N MET A 216 0.80 -8.01 -3.35
CA MET A 216 2.01 -8.42 -2.61
C MET A 216 1.67 -9.17 -1.32
N LEU A 217 0.66 -8.72 -0.58
CA LEU A 217 0.20 -9.41 0.63
C LEU A 217 -0.33 -10.81 0.31
N SER A 218 -1.08 -10.95 -0.77
CA SER A 218 -1.63 -12.25 -1.19
C SER A 218 -0.52 -13.22 -1.60
N LEU A 219 0.48 -12.74 -2.35
CA LEU A 219 1.67 -13.52 -2.72
C LEU A 219 2.50 -13.93 -1.49
N GLN A 220 2.75 -13.00 -0.58
CA GLN A 220 3.51 -13.30 0.64
C GLN A 220 2.81 -14.38 1.48
N ARG A 221 1.48 -14.31 1.62
CA ARG A 221 0.70 -15.34 2.30
C ARG A 221 0.76 -16.67 1.57
N ALA A 222 0.65 -16.67 0.24
CA ALA A 222 0.75 -17.88 -0.58
C ALA A 222 2.12 -18.56 -0.40
N LEU A 223 3.21 -17.80 -0.48
CA LEU A 223 4.57 -18.29 -0.30
C LEU A 223 4.81 -18.88 1.09
N LEU A 224 4.28 -18.24 2.14
CA LEU A 224 4.41 -18.72 3.51
C LEU A 224 3.69 -20.06 3.69
N ILE A 225 2.43 -20.16 3.28
CA ILE A 225 1.65 -21.41 3.37
C ILE A 225 2.31 -22.51 2.54
N ARG A 226 2.79 -22.18 1.33
CA ARG A 226 3.49 -23.12 0.44
C ARG A 226 4.72 -23.70 1.12
N ARG A 227 5.56 -22.86 1.73
CA ARG A 227 6.78 -23.26 2.43
C ARG A 227 6.50 -24.07 3.71
N GLU A 228 5.52 -23.66 4.51
CA GLU A 228 5.17 -24.37 5.76
C GLU A 228 4.61 -25.77 5.50
N ASN A 229 4.04 -26.01 4.32
CA ASN A 229 3.39 -27.27 3.95
C ASN A 229 4.17 -28.10 2.91
N GLY A 230 5.38 -27.68 2.51
CA GLY A 230 6.21 -28.42 1.56
C GLY A 230 5.64 -28.52 0.15
N LEU A 231 4.91 -27.49 -0.31
CA LEU A 231 4.18 -27.48 -1.57
C LEU A 231 4.98 -26.86 -2.74
N GLU A 232 6.30 -26.76 -2.62
CA GLU A 232 7.15 -26.06 -3.59
C GLU A 232 7.09 -26.65 -5.00
N GLN A 233 6.94 -27.97 -5.13
CA GLN A 233 6.91 -28.65 -6.43
C GLN A 233 5.49 -28.84 -6.98
N GLU A 234 4.45 -28.61 -6.18
CA GLU A 234 3.06 -28.89 -6.55
C GLU A 234 2.30 -27.69 -7.09
N VAL A 235 2.69 -26.48 -6.67
CA VAL A 235 2.07 -25.23 -7.12
C VAL A 235 3.12 -24.37 -7.81
N PRO A 236 3.17 -24.37 -9.16
CA PRO A 236 4.11 -23.57 -9.92
C PRO A 236 3.74 -22.09 -9.91
N ASP A 237 4.76 -21.23 -9.93
CA ASP A 237 4.62 -19.76 -9.83
C ASP A 237 4.25 -19.07 -11.17
N GLU A 238 3.97 -19.84 -12.23
CA GLU A 238 3.87 -19.36 -13.63
C GLU A 238 2.88 -18.19 -13.80
N GLY A 239 1.70 -18.25 -13.18
CA GLY A 239 0.68 -17.19 -13.31
C GLY A 239 1.08 -15.85 -12.68
N VAL A 240 1.92 -15.86 -11.64
CA VAL A 240 2.39 -14.66 -10.96
C VAL A 240 3.41 -13.92 -11.81
N PHE A 241 4.30 -14.65 -12.47
CA PHE A 241 5.34 -14.06 -13.33
C PHE A 241 4.74 -13.36 -14.55
N ASP A 242 3.71 -13.92 -15.16
CA ASP A 242 3.03 -13.28 -16.30
C ASP A 242 2.31 -11.99 -15.88
N GLY A 243 1.63 -12.00 -14.73
CA GLY A 243 1.02 -10.79 -14.14
C GLY A 243 2.06 -9.72 -13.83
N ALA A 244 3.20 -10.11 -13.24
CA ALA A 244 4.29 -9.19 -12.91
C ALA A 244 4.95 -8.58 -14.16
N ARG A 245 5.13 -9.36 -15.24
CA ARG A 245 5.62 -8.88 -16.53
C ARG A 245 4.68 -7.86 -17.16
N GLY A 246 3.38 -8.16 -17.24
CA GLY A 246 2.38 -7.25 -17.80
C GLY A 246 2.27 -5.93 -17.02
N MET A 247 2.45 -5.99 -15.70
CA MET A 247 2.56 -4.80 -14.85
C MET A 247 3.83 -4.00 -15.18
N LEU A 248 4.99 -4.66 -15.29
CA LEU A 248 6.27 -4.01 -15.58
C LEU A 248 6.22 -3.24 -16.92
N ASP A 249 5.67 -3.85 -17.98
CA ASP A 249 5.51 -3.19 -19.28
C ASP A 249 4.64 -1.93 -19.17
N SER A 250 3.57 -1.99 -18.38
CA SER A 250 2.67 -0.85 -18.16
C SER A 250 3.31 0.26 -17.32
N LEU A 251 4.16 -0.11 -16.35
CA LEU A 251 4.95 0.85 -15.56
C LEU A 251 5.98 1.58 -16.42
N LEU A 252 6.70 0.86 -17.28
CA LEU A 252 7.67 1.44 -18.21
C LEU A 252 6.99 2.40 -19.19
N SER A 253 5.85 1.99 -19.75
CA SER A 253 5.03 2.83 -20.63
C SER A 253 4.57 4.12 -19.94
N LEU A 254 4.11 4.02 -18.68
CA LEU A 254 3.72 5.19 -17.89
C LEU A 254 4.92 6.13 -17.66
N ARG A 255 6.09 5.58 -17.33
CA ARG A 255 7.31 6.36 -17.10
C ARG A 255 7.70 7.18 -18.34
N GLU A 256 7.69 6.57 -19.52
CA GLU A 256 7.97 7.27 -20.78
C GLU A 256 6.99 8.42 -21.03
N ILE A 257 5.70 8.19 -20.81
CA ILE A 257 4.65 9.21 -20.95
C ILE A 257 4.83 10.34 -19.94
N VAL A 258 5.17 10.04 -18.69
CA VAL A 258 5.38 11.06 -17.64
C VAL A 258 6.61 11.92 -17.97
N ILE A 259 7.72 11.30 -18.39
CA ILE A 259 8.94 12.01 -18.80
C ILE A 259 8.65 12.93 -19.99
N SER A 260 7.98 12.42 -21.04
CA SER A 260 7.64 13.23 -22.21
C SER A 260 6.69 14.38 -21.87
N THR A 261 5.71 14.16 -20.99
CA THR A 261 4.79 15.20 -20.51
C THR A 261 5.54 16.28 -19.71
N ASN A 262 6.49 15.89 -18.87
CA ASN A 262 7.37 16.84 -18.16
C ASN A 262 8.22 17.68 -19.12
N ALA A 263 8.77 17.09 -20.18
CA ALA A 263 9.52 17.84 -21.19
C ALA A 263 8.63 18.87 -21.92
N VAL A 264 7.36 18.57 -22.15
CA VAL A 264 6.37 19.55 -22.66
C VAL A 264 6.17 20.68 -21.65
N PHE A 265 6.08 20.36 -20.35
CA PHE A 265 6.01 21.35 -19.28
C PHE A 265 7.26 22.24 -19.20
N GLU A 266 8.46 21.71 -19.40
CA GLU A 266 9.68 22.54 -19.35
C GLU A 266 9.83 23.43 -20.59
N SER A 267 9.52 22.90 -21.78
CA SER A 267 9.74 23.58 -23.05
C SER A 267 8.70 24.66 -23.39
N GLN A 268 7.44 24.49 -23.00
CA GLN A 268 6.36 25.41 -23.39
C GLN A 268 6.02 26.47 -22.33
N PHE A 269 6.54 26.36 -21.10
CA PHE A 269 6.01 27.11 -19.94
C PHE A 269 6.95 28.14 -19.32
N THR A 270 8.17 28.28 -19.84
CA THR A 270 9.09 29.36 -19.44
C THR A 270 8.53 30.78 -19.70
N SER A 271 7.40 30.91 -20.39
CA SER A 271 6.79 32.19 -20.76
C SER A 271 5.42 32.52 -20.11
N LEU A 272 4.84 31.64 -19.27
CA LEU A 272 3.47 31.83 -18.74
C LEU A 272 3.37 31.62 -17.21
N PRO A 273 3.54 32.69 -16.38
CA PRO A 273 3.50 32.61 -14.92
C PRO A 273 2.15 32.19 -14.32
N VAL A 274 1.06 32.34 -15.07
CA VAL A 274 -0.34 32.24 -14.57
C VAL A 274 -0.76 30.81 -14.21
N PHE A 275 0.00 29.79 -14.63
CA PHE A 275 -0.32 28.38 -14.41
C PHE A 275 0.52 27.69 -13.33
N SER A 276 1.31 28.47 -12.57
CA SER A 276 2.35 27.95 -11.66
C SER A 276 1.83 26.89 -10.70
N THR A 277 0.76 27.15 -9.95
CA THR A 277 0.31 26.23 -8.89
C THR A 277 -0.17 24.87 -9.40
N GLN A 278 -0.95 24.82 -10.49
CA GLN A 278 -1.42 23.53 -11.03
C GLN A 278 -0.28 22.75 -11.67
N SER A 279 0.63 23.45 -12.36
CA SER A 279 1.80 22.84 -12.97
C SER A 279 2.76 22.29 -11.93
N GLU A 280 2.99 23.01 -10.83
CA GLU A 280 3.82 22.58 -9.70
C GLU A 280 3.24 21.34 -9.03
N ILE A 281 1.93 21.29 -8.80
CA ILE A 281 1.26 20.10 -8.25
C ILE A 281 1.44 18.90 -9.18
N ILE A 282 1.22 19.08 -10.49
CA ILE A 282 1.39 17.99 -11.46
C ILE A 282 2.86 17.54 -11.51
N ALA A 283 3.82 18.45 -11.50
CA ALA A 283 5.24 18.11 -11.46
C ALA A 283 5.61 17.31 -10.21
N ALA A 284 5.08 17.69 -9.04
CA ALA A 284 5.25 16.94 -7.80
C ALA A 284 4.66 15.53 -7.89
N LEU A 285 3.44 15.38 -8.44
CA LEU A 285 2.80 14.08 -8.64
C LEU A 285 3.56 13.21 -9.64
N HIS A 286 4.08 13.78 -10.72
CA HIS A 286 4.92 13.06 -11.69
C HIS A 286 6.23 12.57 -11.07
N LYS A 287 6.85 13.38 -10.21
CA LYS A 287 8.03 12.97 -9.45
C LYS A 287 7.70 11.80 -8.53
N ASP A 288 6.59 11.86 -7.82
CA ASP A 288 6.12 10.79 -6.95
C ASP A 288 5.84 9.48 -7.73
N ILE A 289 5.17 9.58 -8.88
CA ILE A 289 4.98 8.45 -9.80
C ILE A 289 6.32 7.85 -10.21
N THR A 290 7.31 8.68 -10.57
CA THR A 290 8.63 8.18 -11.02
C THR A 290 9.34 7.42 -9.89
N VAL A 291 9.32 7.96 -8.66
CA VAL A 291 9.87 7.28 -7.47
C VAL A 291 9.15 5.96 -7.19
N TYR A 292 7.82 5.94 -7.34
CA TYR A 292 7.02 4.72 -7.20
C TYR A 292 7.42 3.68 -8.26
N VAL A 293 7.50 4.06 -9.54
CA VAL A 293 7.91 3.17 -10.64
C VAL A 293 9.28 2.57 -10.36
N ASP A 294 10.28 3.40 -10.02
CA ASP A 294 11.64 2.94 -9.73
C ASP A 294 11.70 1.98 -8.52
N SER A 295 10.76 2.12 -7.57
CA SER A 295 10.67 1.25 -6.39
C SER A 295 10.03 -0.09 -6.74
N VAL A 296 8.94 -0.09 -7.50
CA VAL A 296 8.27 -1.30 -7.96
C VAL A 296 9.16 -2.09 -8.93
N GLU A 297 9.81 -1.42 -9.87
CA GLU A 297 10.73 -2.06 -10.82
C GLU A 297 11.84 -2.83 -10.09
N ARG A 298 12.47 -2.21 -9.07
CA ARG A 298 13.49 -2.88 -8.26
C ARG A 298 12.94 -4.08 -7.50
N LEU A 299 11.73 -3.96 -6.94
CA LEU A 299 11.11 -5.02 -6.16
C LEU A 299 10.73 -6.21 -7.05
N VAL A 300 10.16 -5.96 -8.23
CA VAL A 300 9.81 -6.99 -9.21
C VAL A 300 11.07 -7.67 -9.76
N LYS A 301 12.12 -6.91 -10.09
CA LYS A 301 13.39 -7.49 -10.56
C LYS A 301 13.99 -8.43 -9.51
N LYS A 302 14.06 -7.97 -8.26
CA LYS A 302 14.53 -8.81 -7.15
C LYS A 302 13.66 -10.06 -6.98
N PHE A 303 12.33 -9.91 -7.06
CA PHE A 303 11.41 -11.04 -6.97
C PHE A 303 11.60 -12.04 -8.12
N CYS A 304 11.89 -11.59 -9.34
CA CYS A 304 12.21 -12.51 -10.43
C CYS A 304 13.57 -13.20 -10.23
N GLU A 305 14.60 -12.48 -9.76
CA GLU A 305 15.94 -13.02 -9.51
C GLU A 305 15.97 -14.04 -8.37
N ASP A 306 15.16 -13.86 -7.32
CA ASP A 306 15.10 -14.75 -6.16
C ASP A 306 14.37 -16.09 -6.47
N PHE A 307 13.68 -16.20 -7.61
CA PHE A 307 12.81 -17.34 -7.97
C PHE A 307 13.10 -17.97 -9.36
N GLU A 308 14.12 -17.51 -10.09
CA GLU A 308 14.75 -18.23 -11.22
C GLU A 308 15.85 -19.18 -10.74
#